data_AF-A0A412A036-F1
#
_entry.id   AF-A0A412A036-F1
#
_cell.length_a   1.000
_cell.length_b   1.000
_cell.length_c   1.000
_cell.angle_alpha   90.00
_cell.angle_beta   90.00
_cell.angle_gamma   90.00
#
_symmetry.space_group_name_H-M   'P 1'
#
loop_
_entity.id
_entity.type
_entity.pdbx_description
1 polymer ?
#
loop_
_entity_poly.entity_id
_entity_poly.type
_entity_poly.pdbx_seq_one_letter_code
_entity_poly.pdbx_strand_id
1 'polypeptide(L)'
;MVEFVSYNGKYPNLCGGLLIIKVNGKKHELRFCLSSGGNCYIDNNNKEIVTQGDWRINKRMLEFYYPELMPFKKAIEDVINKNIEKGCCGGCL
;
A
#
# COMPACT_ATOMS: atom_id res chain seq x y z
N MET A 1 13.86 4.59 13.01
CA MET A 1 13.79 3.24 12.40
C MET A 1 12.35 2.92 12.06
N VAL A 2 12.09 2.34 10.88
CA VAL A 2 10.75 1.92 10.42
C VAL A 2 10.72 0.40 10.33
N GLU A 3 9.71 -0.24 10.92
CA GLU A 3 9.56 -1.69 10.96
C GLU A 3 8.15 -2.10 10.48
N PHE A 4 8.09 -3.17 9.68
CA PHE A 4 6.83 -3.81 9.32
C PHE A 4 6.33 -4.64 10.50
N VAL A 5 5.04 -4.54 10.82
CA VAL A 5 4.41 -5.42 11.80
C VAL A 5 3.44 -6.37 11.10
N SER A 6 2.48 -5.84 10.34
CA SER A 6 1.51 -6.66 9.63
C SER A 6 0.77 -5.87 8.56
N TYR A 7 0.25 -6.59 7.58
CA TYR A 7 -0.74 -6.09 6.63
C TYR A 7 -1.84 -7.13 6.43
N ASN A 8 -3.09 -6.71 6.38
CA ASN A 8 -4.23 -7.63 6.24
C ASN A 8 -5.10 -7.36 5.00
N GLY A 9 -4.63 -6.55 4.05
CA GLY A 9 -5.32 -6.36 2.77
C GLY A 9 -5.43 -7.69 2.02
N LYS A 10 -6.55 -7.91 1.33
CA LYS A 10 -6.86 -9.16 0.63
C LYS A 10 -7.54 -8.89 -0.70
N TYR A 11 -7.34 -9.80 -1.66
CA TYR A 11 -8.10 -9.83 -2.89
C TYR A 11 -9.63 -9.84 -2.59
N PRO A 12 -10.47 -9.09 -3.34
CA PRO A 12 -10.11 -8.30 -4.51
C PRO A 12 -9.73 -6.83 -4.23
N ASN A 13 -9.68 -6.43 -2.96
CA ASN A 13 -9.35 -5.06 -2.54
C ASN A 13 -8.09 -5.07 -1.64
N LEU A 14 -6.96 -5.44 -2.25
CA LEU A 14 -5.68 -5.56 -1.56
C LEU A 14 -5.24 -4.22 -0.97
N CYS A 15 -5.57 -3.08 -1.59
CA CYS A 15 -5.17 -1.75 -1.13
C CYS A 15 -5.98 -1.23 0.08
N GLY A 16 -7.14 -1.84 0.38
CA GLY A 16 -8.00 -1.48 1.51
C GLY A 16 -7.57 -2.04 2.87
N GLY A 17 -6.39 -2.68 2.96
CA GLY A 17 -5.92 -3.29 4.20
C GLY A 17 -5.56 -2.29 5.30
N LEU A 18 -5.50 -2.81 6.52
CA LEU A 18 -4.87 -2.17 7.66
C LEU A 18 -3.38 -2.49 7.63
N LEU A 19 -2.57 -1.44 7.45
CA LEU A 19 -1.13 -1.50 7.61
C LEU A 19 -0.76 -1.15 9.05
N ILE A 20 0.00 -2.04 9.68
CA ILE A 20 0.61 -1.81 10.97
C ILE A 20 2.12 -1.74 10.80
N ILE A 21 2.70 -0.62 11.24
CA ILE A 21 4.15 -0.38 11.26
C ILE A 21 4.57 0.16 12.62
N LYS A 22 5.87 0.08 12.92
CA LYS A 22 6.47 0.86 14.00
C LYS A 22 7.41 1.91 13.42
N VAL A 23 7.32 3.13 13.92
CA VAL A 23 8.23 4.22 13.59
C VAL A 23 8.85 4.74 14.89
N ASN A 24 10.16 4.61 15.02
CA ASN A 24 10.92 4.94 16.23
C ASN A 24 10.33 4.27 17.50
N GLY A 25 9.94 2.99 17.37
CA GLY A 25 9.33 2.22 18.46
C GLY A 25 7.84 2.49 18.70
N LYS A 26 7.26 3.56 18.14
CA LYS A 26 5.82 3.84 18.24
C LYS A 26 5.05 3.07 17.17
N LYS A 27 4.00 2.35 17.58
CA LYS A 27 3.10 1.62 16.66
C LYS A 27 2.13 2.60 15.98
N HIS A 28 1.94 2.44 14.67
CA HIS A 28 0.97 3.20 13.87
C HIS A 28 0.06 2.24 13.10
N GLU A 29 -1.22 2.60 13.03
CA GLU A 29 -2.27 1.86 12.34
C GLU A 29 -2.83 2.72 11.22
N LEU A 30 -2.53 2.32 9.98
CA LEU A 30 -2.77 3.09 8.76
C LEU A 30 -3.82 2.37 7.91
N ARG A 31 -5.03 2.92 7.85
CA ARG A 31 -6.14 2.36 7.05
C ARG A 31 -6.20 3.05 5.69
N PHE A 32 -6.51 2.29 4.64
CA PHE A 32 -6.68 2.81 3.27
C PHE A 32 -5.51 3.68 2.80
N CYS A 33 -4.28 3.32 3.23
CA CYS A 33 -3.09 4.14 3.01
C CYS A 33 -2.26 3.68 1.81
N LEU A 34 -2.50 2.47 1.30
CA LEU A 34 -1.75 1.91 0.18
C LEU A 34 -2.45 2.18 -1.15
N SER A 35 -1.63 2.44 -2.16
CA SER A 35 -2.01 2.43 -3.56
C SER A 35 -1.08 1.49 -4.31
N SER A 36 -1.64 0.67 -5.19
CA SER A 36 -0.87 -0.23 -6.05
C SER A 36 -0.14 0.58 -7.13
N GLY A 37 1.12 0.26 -7.39
CA GLY A 37 1.86 0.74 -8.56
C GLY A 37 1.53 -0.03 -9.85
N GLY A 38 0.81 -1.15 -9.75
CA GLY A 38 0.25 -1.91 -10.87
C GLY A 38 -1.14 -1.40 -11.29
N ASN A 39 -1.68 -1.97 -12.36
CA ASN A 39 -2.95 -1.54 -12.98
C ASN A 39 -3.87 -2.74 -13.27
N CYS A 40 -5.18 -2.52 -13.33
CA CYS A 40 -6.14 -3.51 -13.80
C CYS A 40 -7.18 -2.83 -14.69
N TYR A 41 -7.38 -3.34 -15.90
CA TYR A 41 -8.41 -2.87 -16.83
C TYR A 41 -8.81 -3.97 -17.82
N ILE A 42 -9.99 -3.83 -18.43
CA ILE A 42 -10.42 -4.64 -19.58
C ILE A 42 -9.96 -3.92 -20.84
N ASP A 43 -9.24 -4.61 -21.72
CA ASP A 43 -8.81 -4.05 -23.01
C ASP A 43 -9.94 -4.08 -24.07
N ASN A 44 -9.67 -3.53 -25.24
CA ASN A 44 -10.64 -3.45 -26.34
C ASN A 44 -11.06 -4.83 -26.90
N ASN A 45 -10.37 -5.91 -26.53
CA ASN A 45 -10.66 -7.28 -26.93
C ASN A 45 -11.40 -8.06 -25.83
N ASN A 46 -11.94 -7.37 -24.82
CA ASN A 46 -12.54 -7.95 -23.63
C ASN A 46 -11.58 -8.84 -22.82
N LYS A 47 -10.27 -8.57 -22.91
CA LYS A 47 -9.26 -9.29 -22.13
C LYS A 47 -8.93 -8.52 -20.86
N GLU A 48 -8.93 -9.23 -19.74
CA GLU A 48 -8.47 -8.70 -18.47
C GLU A 48 -6.95 -8.52 -18.49
N ILE A 49 -6.50 -7.29 -18.27
CA ILE A 49 -5.08 -6.95 -18.12
C ILE A 49 -4.86 -6.59 -16.66
N VAL A 50 -3.95 -7.33 -16.02
CA VAL A 50 -3.51 -7.06 -14.64
C VAL A 50 -1.99 -6.96 -14.64
N THR A 51 -1.47 -5.83 -14.17
CA THR A 51 -0.04 -5.62 -13.94
C THR A 51 0.24 -5.44 -12.46
N GLN A 52 1.42 -5.86 -12.02
CA GLN A 52 1.89 -5.69 -10.66
C GLN A 52 2.89 -4.53 -10.59
N GLY A 53 2.95 -3.86 -9.44
CA GLY A 53 3.91 -2.80 -9.20
C GLY A 53 4.09 -2.54 -7.71
N ASP A 54 5.10 -1.74 -7.39
CA ASP A 54 5.42 -1.40 -6.00
C ASP A 54 4.25 -0.65 -5.34
N TRP A 55 3.97 -1.00 -4.09
CA TRP A 55 3.05 -0.28 -3.22
C TRP A 55 3.58 1.12 -2.95
N ARG A 56 2.66 2.09 -2.96
CA ARG A 56 2.93 3.49 -2.64
C ARG A 56 2.03 3.90 -1.49
N ILE A 57 2.55 4.72 -0.59
CA ILE A 57 1.75 5.37 0.43
C ILE A 57 1.05 6.57 -0.19
N ASN A 58 -0.28 6.66 -0.01
CA ASN A 58 -1.05 7.81 -0.43
C ASN A 58 -0.56 9.06 0.33
N LYS A 59 0.12 9.95 -0.42
CA LYS A 59 0.73 11.16 0.12
C LYS A 59 -0.29 12.05 0.85
N ARG A 60 -1.49 12.23 0.29
CA ARG A 60 -2.54 13.07 0.90
C ARG A 60 -3.03 12.46 2.21
N MET A 61 -3.23 11.14 2.25
CA MET A 61 -3.62 10.47 3.49
C MET A 61 -2.56 10.66 4.59
N LEU A 62 -1.29 10.55 4.23
CA LEU A 62 -0.19 10.77 5.16
C LEU A 62 -0.16 12.23 5.65
N GLU A 63 -0.29 13.20 4.74
CA GLU A 63 -0.29 14.63 5.09
C GLU A 63 -1.46 15.03 6.01
N PHE A 64 -2.68 14.52 5.76
CA PHE A 64 -3.85 14.91 6.53
C PHE A 64 -4.01 14.17 7.86
N TYR A 65 -3.74 12.87 7.89
CA TYR A 65 -4.05 12.02 9.04
C TYR A 65 -2.82 11.62 9.85
N TYR A 66 -1.63 11.63 9.25
CA TYR A 66 -0.39 11.16 9.87
C TYR A 66 0.82 12.04 9.49
N PRO A 67 0.74 13.37 9.65
CA PRO A 67 1.79 14.29 9.19
C PRO A 67 3.15 13.99 9.83
N GLU A 68 3.18 13.40 11.03
CA GLU A 68 4.40 12.98 11.72
C GLU A 68 5.16 11.86 11.00
N LEU A 69 4.47 11.10 10.13
CA LEU A 69 5.06 10.01 9.35
C LEU A 69 5.61 10.48 7.99
N MET A 70 5.35 11.73 7.60
CA MET A 70 5.77 12.28 6.31
C MET A 70 7.28 12.19 6.06
N PRO A 71 8.16 12.49 7.03
CA PRO A 71 9.62 12.33 6.85
C PRO A 71 10.05 10.88 6.62
N PHE A 72 9.23 9.91 7.04
CA PHE A 72 9.50 8.48 6.93
C PHE A 72 8.86 7.83 5.72
N LYS A 73 8.10 8.58 4.88
CA LYS A 73 7.34 8.04 3.76
C LYS A 73 8.14 7.05 2.90
N LYS A 74 9.36 7.44 2.50
CA LYS A 74 10.21 6.59 1.65
C LYS A 74 10.63 5.30 2.35
N ALA A 75 11.05 5.38 3.62
CA ALA A 75 11.41 4.22 4.41
C ALA A 75 10.21 3.29 4.67
N ILE A 76 9.02 3.86 4.86
CA ILE A 76 7.76 3.10 4.96
C ILE A 76 7.50 2.34 3.67
N GLU A 77 7.58 3.00 2.50
CA GLU A 77 7.39 2.35 1.20
C GLU A 77 8.42 1.24 0.95
N ASP A 78 9.69 1.45 1.29
CA ASP A 78 10.74 0.44 1.13
C ASP A 78 10.49 -0.80 2.02
N VAL A 79 10.01 -0.59 3.26
CA VAL A 79 9.68 -1.68 4.19
C VAL A 79 8.43 -2.44 3.73
N ILE A 80 7.40 -1.75 3.27
CA ILE A 80 6.17 -2.36 2.73
C ILE A 80 6.49 -3.24 1.53
N ASN A 81 7.24 -2.72 0.55
CA ASN A 81 7.55 -3.46 -0.68
C ASN A 81 8.50 -4.65 -0.47
N LYS A 82 9.19 -4.72 0.67
CA LYS A 82 9.97 -5.90 1.08
C LYS A 82 9.14 -6.99 1.76
N ASN A 83 8.00 -6.64 2.35
CA ASN A 83 7.21 -7.54 3.21
C ASN A 83 5.84 -7.90 2.64
N ILE A 84 5.29 -7.09 1.74
CA ILE A 84 3.99 -7.31 1.10
C ILE A 84 4.23 -7.67 -0.35
N GLU A 85 3.69 -8.80 -0.79
CA GLU A 85 3.74 -9.19 -2.20
C GLU A 85 3.18 -8.09 -3.10
N LYS A 86 3.84 -7.88 -4.24
CA LYS A 86 3.42 -6.86 -5.20
C LYS A 86 2.08 -7.27 -5.77
N GLY A 87 1.09 -6.41 -5.58
CA GLY A 87 -0.25 -6.64 -6.08
C GLY A 87 -0.67 -5.50 -6.99
N CYS A 88 -1.60 -5.80 -7.88
CA CYS A 88 -2.59 -4.79 -8.25
C CYS A 88 -3.52 -4.56 -7.03
N CYS A 89 -4.42 -3.58 -7.05
CA CYS A 89 -5.47 -3.47 -6.02
C CYS A 89 -6.33 -4.74 -5.87
N GLY A 90 -6.11 -5.78 -6.68
CA GLY A 90 -6.65 -7.13 -6.48
C GLY A 90 -7.77 -7.46 -7.43
N GLY A 91 -7.79 -6.89 -8.64
CA GLY A 91 -8.91 -7.17 -9.56
C GLY A 91 -10.17 -6.39 -9.20
N CYS A 92 -10.03 -5.15 -8.71
CA CYS A 92 -11.07 -4.14 -8.86
C CYS A 92 -11.19 -3.78 -10.36
N LEU A 93 -11.68 -4.70 -11.16
CA LEU A 93 -12.02 -4.56 -12.57
C LEU A 93 -13.49 -4.19 -12.73
#